data_AF-A0A958DXZ0-F1
#
_entry.id   AF-A0A958DXZ0-F1
#
_cell.length_a   1.000
_cell.length_b   1.000
_cell.length_c   1.000
_cell.angle_alpha   90.00
_cell.angle_beta   90.00
_cell.angle_gamma   90.00
#
_symmetry.space_group_name_H-M   'P 1'
#
loop_
_entity.id
_entity.type
_entity.pdbx_description
1 polymer ?
#
loop_
_entity_poly.entity_id
_entity_poly.type
_entity_poly.pdbx_seq_one_letter_code
_entity_poly.pdbx_strand_id
1 'polypeptide(L)'
;MKEPVNMDANDKITIGAWSLRLASGLLSDGKSAEVYLEPRLATLFYLLGKHPNQLVTRKQLIEHIWNETFVNEESLTKAVSDLRKLLATHFEDPPQIRTIPKRGYKMVIATTERKKTIWKTVGKIGFWGIVGFVLMILVIRGLNY
;
A
#
# COMPACT_ATOMS: atom_id res chain seq x y z
N MET A 1 -15.92 15.36 19.19
CA MET A 1 -16.95 15.08 18.18
C MET A 1 -16.44 13.93 17.32
N LYS A 2 -16.95 12.71 17.53
CA LYS A 2 -16.71 11.58 16.61
C LYS A 2 -17.74 11.74 15.50
N GLU A 3 -17.30 12.09 14.28
CA GLU A 3 -18.18 11.99 13.12
C GLU A 3 -18.54 10.50 12.95
N PRO A 4 -19.83 10.13 12.94
CA PRO A 4 -20.20 8.78 12.56
C PRO A 4 -19.70 8.58 11.14
N VAL A 5 -18.96 7.50 10.90
CA VAL A 5 -18.60 7.09 9.55
C VAL A 5 -19.93 6.77 8.86
N ASN A 6 -20.47 7.75 8.14
CA ASN A 6 -21.70 7.60 7.39
C ASN A 6 -21.39 6.62 6.24
N MET A 7 -21.68 5.34 6.47
CA MET A 7 -21.62 4.29 5.47
C MET A 7 -22.86 4.41 4.59
N ASP A 8 -22.95 5.48 3.81
CA ASP A 8 -23.99 5.63 2.81
C ASP A 8 -23.87 4.43 1.83
N ALA A 9 -24.97 3.73 1.60
CA ALA A 9 -25.05 2.50 0.82
C ALA A 9 -24.62 2.63 -0.67
N ASN A 10 -24.13 3.81 -1.07
CA ASN A 10 -23.60 4.15 -2.40
C ASN A 10 -22.12 4.57 -2.39
N ASP A 11 -21.39 4.39 -1.28
CA ASP A 11 -20.01 4.88 -1.13
C ASP A 11 -19.03 4.09 -2.04
N LYS A 12 -18.91 4.55 -3.28
CA LYS A 12 -17.86 4.14 -4.23
C LYS A 12 -16.65 5.01 -3.96
N ILE A 13 -15.61 4.44 -3.35
CA ILE A 13 -14.33 5.13 -3.22
C ILE A 13 -13.48 4.88 -4.47
N THR A 14 -12.83 5.94 -4.96
CA THR A 14 -11.85 5.85 -6.05
C THR A 14 -10.49 6.27 -5.52
N ILE A 15 -9.48 5.41 -5.67
CA ILE A 15 -8.14 5.59 -5.11
C ILE A 15 -7.13 5.43 -6.25
N GLY A 16 -6.75 6.54 -6.89
CA GLY A 16 -5.97 6.48 -8.13
C GLY A 16 -6.77 5.79 -9.25
N ALA A 17 -6.26 4.71 -9.81
CA ALA A 17 -6.96 3.89 -10.81
C ALA A 17 -7.96 2.88 -10.20
N TRP A 18 -7.90 2.66 -8.88
CA TRP A 18 -8.68 1.64 -8.21
C TRP A 18 -10.06 2.17 -7.83
N SER A 19 -11.10 1.38 -8.03
CA SER A 19 -12.42 1.70 -7.50
C SER A 19 -12.98 0.55 -6.68
N LEU A 20 -13.47 0.87 -5.47
CA LEU A 20 -14.10 -0.08 -4.57
C LEU A 20 -15.53 0.38 -4.32
N ARG A 21 -16.49 -0.53 -4.53
CA ARG A 21 -17.88 -0.36 -4.09
C ARG A 21 -18.09 -1.14 -2.80
N LEU A 22 -18.34 -0.46 -1.69
CA LEU A 22 -18.50 -1.12 -0.39
C LEU A 22 -19.75 -2.01 -0.33
N ALA A 23 -20.86 -1.54 -0.89
CA ALA A 23 -22.13 -2.28 -0.88
C ALA A 23 -22.07 -3.62 -1.62
N SER A 24 -21.30 -3.70 -2.72
CA SER A 24 -21.16 -4.92 -3.51
C SER A 24 -19.84 -5.66 -3.26
N GLY A 25 -18.91 -5.08 -2.51
CA GLY A 25 -17.54 -5.59 -2.35
C GLY A 25 -16.72 -5.61 -3.65
N LEU A 26 -17.20 -4.96 -4.72
CA LEU A 26 -16.56 -5.04 -6.03
C LEU A 26 -15.34 -4.10 -6.08
N LEU A 27 -14.16 -4.67 -6.26
CA LEU A 27 -12.91 -3.97 -6.48
C LEU A 27 -12.52 -4.08 -7.96
N SER A 28 -12.25 -2.94 -8.59
CA SER A 28 -11.80 -2.84 -9.98
C SER A 28 -10.53 -2.00 -10.08
N ASP A 29 -9.62 -2.36 -10.98
CA ASP A 29 -8.40 -1.61 -11.28
C ASP A 29 -8.58 -0.52 -12.35
N GLY A 30 -9.81 -0.34 -12.83
CA GLY A 30 -10.14 0.61 -13.89
C GLY A 30 -9.66 0.20 -15.28
N LYS A 31 -9.11 -1.02 -15.45
CA LYS A 31 -8.74 -1.58 -16.75
C LYS A 31 -9.76 -2.65 -17.16
N SER A 32 -9.58 -3.86 -16.65
CA SER A 32 -10.36 -5.04 -17.06
C SER A 32 -10.53 -6.08 -15.95
N ALA A 33 -9.84 -5.91 -14.82
CA ALA A 33 -9.89 -6.87 -13.72
C ALA A 33 -10.90 -6.40 -12.67
N GLU A 34 -11.82 -7.28 -12.32
CA GLU A 34 -12.78 -7.07 -11.24
C GLU A 34 -12.76 -8.28 -10.31
N VAL A 35 -12.74 -8.02 -8.99
CA VAL A 35 -12.80 -9.06 -7.97
C VAL A 35 -13.79 -8.68 -6.88
N TYR A 36 -14.52 -9.67 -6.38
CA TYR A 36 -15.39 -9.52 -5.22
C TYR A 36 -14.58 -9.75 -3.95
N LEU A 37 -14.56 -8.74 -3.08
CA LEU A 37 -13.99 -8.84 -1.75
C LEU A 37 -15.10 -9.22 -0.76
N GLU A 38 -14.77 -10.08 0.20
CA GLU A 38 -15.61 -10.26 1.38
C GLU A 38 -15.83 -8.90 2.08
N PRO A 39 -16.98 -8.70 2.75
CA PRO A 39 -17.31 -7.43 3.40
C PRO A 39 -16.20 -6.91 4.33
N ARG A 40 -15.56 -7.82 5.08
CA ARG A 40 -14.45 -7.48 5.98
C ARG A 40 -13.21 -6.99 5.22
N LEU A 41 -12.89 -7.63 4.09
CA LEU A 41 -11.75 -7.27 3.25
C LEU A 41 -12.02 -5.96 2.49
N ALA A 42 -13.26 -5.75 2.06
CA ALA A 42 -13.71 -4.49 1.46
C ALA A 42 -13.55 -3.34 2.47
N THR A 43 -14.02 -3.49 3.70
CA THR A 43 -13.83 -2.49 4.77
C THR A 43 -12.35 -2.26 5.08
N LEU A 44 -11.54 -3.31 5.16
CA LEU A 44 -10.08 -3.19 5.34
C LEU A 44 -9.43 -2.39 4.21
N PHE A 45 -9.76 -2.71 2.96
CA PHE A 45 -9.25 -2.00 1.80
C PHE A 45 -9.72 -0.54 1.80
N TYR A 46 -10.99 -0.28 2.11
CA TYR A 46 -11.53 1.07 2.22
C TYR A 46 -10.80 1.91 3.26
N LEU A 47 -10.61 1.39 4.48
CA LEU A 47 -9.93 2.13 5.56
C LEU A 47 -8.48 2.48 5.20
N LEU A 48 -7.76 1.52 4.60
CA LEU A 48 -6.40 1.74 4.13
C LEU A 48 -6.35 2.68 2.91
N GLY A 49 -7.33 2.59 2.04
CA GLY A 49 -7.45 3.37 0.81
C GLY A 49 -7.90 4.82 1.03
N LYS A 50 -8.71 5.06 2.07
CA LYS A 50 -9.09 6.39 2.56
C LYS A 50 -7.89 7.16 3.13
N HIS A 51 -6.89 6.43 3.61
CA HIS A 51 -5.65 6.96 4.18
C HIS A 51 -4.42 6.52 3.37
N PRO A 52 -4.35 6.87 2.07
CA PRO A 52 -3.28 6.37 1.21
C PRO A 52 -1.94 6.86 1.71
N ASN A 53 -0.94 5.97 1.71
CA ASN A 53 0.40 6.24 2.21
C ASN A 53 0.50 6.65 3.69
N GLN A 54 -0.57 6.53 4.48
CA GLN A 54 -0.55 6.79 5.92
C GLN A 54 -0.53 5.50 6.72
N LEU A 55 -0.08 5.59 7.99
CA LEU A 55 -0.12 4.48 8.93
C LEU A 55 -1.53 4.41 9.52
N VAL A 56 -2.23 3.31 9.29
CA VAL A 56 -3.47 2.98 10.01
C VAL A 56 -3.12 1.99 11.11
N THR A 57 -3.44 2.34 12.36
CA THR A 57 -3.06 1.53 13.51
C THR A 57 -3.89 0.25 13.58
N ARG A 58 -3.32 -0.80 14.20
CA ARG A 58 -4.04 -2.07 14.39
C ARG A 58 -5.36 -1.87 15.14
N LYS A 59 -5.33 -1.03 16.19
CA LYS A 59 -6.51 -0.70 17.00
C LYS A 59 -7.61 -0.07 16.15
N GLN A 60 -7.29 0.92 15.33
CA GLN A 60 -8.26 1.56 14.43
C GLN A 60 -8.86 0.55 13.45
N LEU A 61 -8.04 -0.32 12.85
CA LEU A 61 -8.51 -1.35 11.93
C LEU A 61 -9.43 -2.35 12.62
N ILE A 62 -9.06 -2.81 13.82
CA ILE A 62 -9.87 -3.75 14.60
C ILE A 62 -11.21 -3.13 14.98
N GLU A 63 -11.18 -1.91 15.52
CA GLU A 63 -12.37 -1.16 15.96
C GLU A 63 -13.36 -0.96 14.80
N HIS A 64 -12.88 -0.58 13.61
CA HIS A 64 -13.76 -0.27 12.47
C HIS A 64 -14.25 -1.51 11.71
N ILE A 65 -13.45 -2.58 11.62
CA ILE A 65 -13.84 -3.78 10.86
C ILE A 65 -14.72 -4.72 11.71
N TRP A 66 -14.49 -4.76 13.02
CA TRP A 66 -15.17 -5.72 13.92
C TRP A 66 -16.08 -5.08 14.97
N ASN A 67 -16.27 -3.76 14.93
CA ASN A 67 -17.32 -3.01 15.63
C ASN A 67 -17.64 -3.54 17.04
N GLU A 68 -16.64 -3.48 17.93
CA GLU A 68 -16.67 -3.92 19.35
C GLU A 68 -16.47 -5.42 19.65
N THR A 69 -16.25 -6.26 18.63
CA THR A 69 -15.81 -7.63 18.88
C THR A 69 -14.35 -7.63 19.31
N PHE A 70 -14.03 -8.22 20.47
CA PHE A 70 -12.65 -8.48 20.89
C PHE A 70 -12.01 -9.54 19.99
N VAL A 71 -11.50 -9.11 18.84
CA VAL A 71 -10.69 -9.93 17.93
C VAL A 71 -9.22 -9.69 18.15
N ASN A 72 -8.44 -10.76 18.09
CA ASN A 72 -7.00 -10.73 18.25
C ASN A 72 -6.29 -10.20 16.99
N GLU A 73 -5.04 -9.75 17.17
CA GLU A 73 -4.18 -9.28 16.08
C GLU A 73 -3.95 -10.35 14.98
N GLU A 74 -4.11 -11.63 15.31
CA GLU A 74 -4.05 -12.73 14.35
C GLU A 74 -5.15 -12.62 13.29
N SER A 75 -6.38 -12.28 13.69
CA SER A 75 -7.51 -12.12 12.75
C SER A 75 -7.24 -10.98 11.76
N LEU A 76 -6.67 -9.86 12.24
CA LEU A 76 -6.23 -8.76 11.39
C LEU A 76 -5.09 -9.20 10.45
N THR A 77 -4.12 -9.95 10.95
CA THR A 77 -2.98 -10.45 10.16
C THR A 77 -3.45 -11.39 9.06
N LYS A 78 -4.41 -12.27 9.35
CA LYS A 78 -5.05 -13.17 8.39
C LYS A 78 -5.82 -12.39 7.33
N ALA A 79 -6.67 -11.45 7.73
CA ALA A 79 -7.41 -10.59 6.80
C ALA A 79 -6.48 -9.81 5.85
N VAL A 80 -5.39 -9.25 6.36
CA VAL A 80 -4.37 -8.58 5.53
C VAL A 80 -3.69 -9.56 4.57
N SER A 81 -3.42 -10.78 5.01
CA SER A 81 -2.79 -11.81 4.17
C SER A 81 -3.72 -12.27 3.05
N ASP A 82 -4.99 -12.49 3.35
CA ASP A 82 -6.00 -12.89 2.38
C ASP A 82 -6.26 -11.77 1.36
N LEU A 83 -6.32 -10.51 1.83
CA LEU A 83 -6.40 -9.35 0.94
C LEU A 83 -5.19 -9.26 0.00
N ARG A 84 -3.96 -9.45 0.50
CA ARG A 84 -2.75 -9.45 -0.36
C ARG A 84 -2.79 -10.55 -1.41
N LYS A 85 -3.24 -11.75 -1.05
CA LYS A 85 -3.36 -12.88 -1.97
C LYS A 85 -4.39 -12.58 -3.06
N LEU A 86 -5.59 -12.16 -2.69
CA LEU A 86 -6.62 -11.78 -3.65
C LEU A 86 -6.13 -10.69 -4.61
N LEU A 87 -5.47 -9.66 -4.08
CA LEU A 87 -4.92 -8.60 -4.90
C LEU A 87 -3.83 -9.12 -5.88
N ALA A 88 -2.91 -9.97 -5.41
CA ALA A 88 -1.85 -10.54 -6.24
C ALA A 88 -2.33 -11.58 -7.26
N THR A 89 -3.44 -12.25 -6.99
CA THR A 89 -4.03 -13.25 -7.91
C THR A 89 -4.84 -12.60 -9.02
N HIS A 90 -5.58 -11.54 -8.71
CA HIS A 90 -6.53 -10.93 -9.65
C HIS A 90 -5.98 -9.71 -10.40
N PHE A 91 -4.88 -9.10 -9.92
CA PHE A 91 -4.32 -7.90 -10.52
C PHE A 91 -2.82 -8.03 -10.79
N GLU A 92 -2.37 -7.48 -11.92
CA GLU A 92 -0.98 -7.54 -12.35
C GLU A 92 -0.06 -6.57 -11.58
N ASP A 93 -0.59 -5.40 -11.16
CA ASP A 93 0.13 -4.40 -10.36
C ASP A 93 -0.68 -3.93 -9.14
N PRO A 94 -0.93 -4.80 -8.14
CA PRO A 94 -1.80 -4.50 -7.02
C PRO A 94 -1.22 -3.46 -6.04
N PRO A 95 -2.06 -2.74 -5.30
CA PRO A 95 -1.60 -1.81 -4.27
C PRO A 95 -0.84 -2.56 -3.16
N GLN A 96 0.32 -2.04 -2.78
CA GLN A 96 1.21 -2.73 -1.85
C GLN A 96 0.82 -2.41 -0.40
N ILE A 97 0.39 -3.42 0.35
CA ILE A 97 0.12 -3.29 1.80
C ILE A 97 1.41 -3.58 2.58
N ARG A 98 2.02 -2.54 3.16
CA ARG A 98 3.21 -2.67 4.02
C ARG A 98 2.83 -2.82 5.49
N THR A 99 3.47 -3.78 6.15
CA THR A 99 3.36 -3.96 7.60
C THR A 99 4.37 -3.06 8.29
N ILE A 100 3.92 -2.27 9.27
CA ILE A 100 4.79 -1.50 10.16
C ILE A 100 4.82 -2.23 11.51
N PRO A 101 5.95 -2.86 11.88
CA PRO A 101 6.05 -3.66 13.10
C PRO A 101 5.56 -2.89 14.33
N LYS A 102 4.77 -3.55 15.18
CA LYS A 102 4.21 -3.02 16.44
C LYS A 102 3.31 -1.78 16.30
N ARG A 103 2.97 -1.34 15.08
CA ARG A 103 2.14 -0.14 14.87
C ARG A 103 0.88 -0.42 14.07
N GLY A 104 1.02 -1.07 12.92
CA GLY A 104 -0.13 -1.26 12.02
C GLY A 104 0.26 -1.47 10.57
N TYR A 105 -0.59 -0.99 9.68
CA TYR A 105 -0.52 -1.25 8.26
C TYR A 105 -0.60 0.06 7.47
N LYS A 106 0.08 0.08 6.32
CA LYS A 106 0.08 1.19 5.40
C LYS A 106 -0.12 0.66 4.00
N MET A 107 -1.10 1.20 3.29
CA MET A 107 -1.29 0.90 1.88
C MET A 107 -0.53 1.94 1.05
N VAL A 108 0.37 1.44 0.21
CA VAL A 108 1.18 2.24 -0.70
C VAL A 108 0.52 2.16 -2.06
N ILE A 109 -0.03 3.29 -2.48
CA ILE A 109 -0.62 3.48 -3.80
C ILE A 109 0.13 4.64 -4.44
N ALA A 110 0.47 4.48 -5.72
CA ALA A 110 0.87 5.60 -6.56
C ALA A 110 -0.37 6.47 -6.81
N THR A 111 -0.76 7.27 -5.81
CA THR A 111 -1.72 8.33 -6.04
C THR A 111 -1.09 9.32 -7.01
N THR A 112 -1.82 9.72 -8.05
CA THR A 112 -1.40 10.71 -9.03
C THR A 112 -1.10 12.07 -8.38
N GLU A 113 -1.48 12.26 -7.11
CA GLU A 113 -1.12 13.42 -6.31
C GLU A 113 0.30 13.28 -5.71
N ARG A 114 1.27 13.82 -6.44
CA ARG A 114 2.63 14.19 -5.99
C ARG A 114 3.52 13.09 -5.39
N LYS A 115 4.12 12.28 -6.28
CA LYS A 115 5.58 12.06 -6.29
C LYS A 115 6.09 11.54 -7.63
N LYS A 116 5.88 12.34 -8.69
CA LYS A 116 6.69 12.24 -9.92
C LYS A 116 8.06 12.88 -9.69
N THR A 117 8.84 12.33 -8.77
CA THR A 117 10.27 12.66 -8.66
C THR A 117 11.00 11.55 -7.90
N ILE A 118 11.95 10.90 -8.59
CA ILE A 118 13.20 10.29 -8.10
C ILE A 118 13.41 8.76 -8.33
N TRP A 119 12.45 7.83 -8.28
CA TRP A 119 12.86 6.40 -8.13
C TRP A 119 12.81 5.49 -9.36
N LYS A 120 12.23 5.89 -10.51
CA LYS A 120 12.24 5.05 -11.72
C LYS A 120 13.45 5.27 -12.66
N THR A 121 14.34 6.23 -12.35
CA THR A 121 15.54 6.53 -13.15
C THR A 121 16.83 5.93 -12.56
N VAL A 122 16.82 5.45 -11.32
CA VAL A 122 17.99 4.76 -10.71
C VAL A 122 18.04 3.26 -11.04
N GLY A 123 17.41 2.85 -12.14
CA GLY A 123 17.79 1.63 -12.84
C GLY A 123 18.99 1.91 -13.74
N LYS A 124 20.16 1.33 -13.41
CA LYS A 124 21.37 1.13 -14.23
C LYS A 124 22.52 2.16 -14.29
N ILE A 125 22.47 3.40 -13.78
CA ILE A 125 23.56 4.38 -14.07
C ILE A 125 24.54 4.69 -12.91
N GLY A 126 24.35 4.17 -11.69
CA GLY A 126 25.14 4.64 -10.53
C GLY A 126 26.25 3.75 -9.96
N PHE A 127 26.29 2.44 -10.27
CA PHE A 127 27.07 1.51 -9.43
C PHE A 127 28.44 1.06 -9.99
N TRP A 128 28.73 1.26 -11.28
CA TRP A 128 30.06 0.99 -11.85
C TRP A 128 30.94 2.26 -12.01
N GLY A 129 30.32 3.45 -12.05
CA GLY A 129 31.04 4.72 -12.20
C GLY A 129 31.80 5.17 -10.94
N ILE A 130 31.28 4.89 -9.75
CA ILE A 130 31.89 5.35 -8.49
C ILE A 130 33.09 4.47 -8.10
N VAL A 131 33.02 3.16 -8.36
CA VAL A 131 34.15 2.24 -8.09
C VAL A 131 35.33 2.54 -9.00
N GLY A 132 35.08 2.87 -10.28
CA GLY A 132 36.13 3.28 -11.22
C GLY A 132 36.79 4.62 -10.86
N PHE A 133 36.01 5.60 -10.36
CA PHE A 133 36.53 6.93 -10.06
C PHE A 133 37.39 6.97 -8.78
N VAL A 134 37.08 6.14 -7.78
CA VAL A 134 37.86 6.06 -6.53
C VAL A 134 39.20 5.32 -6.77
N LEU A 135 39.25 4.34 -7.66
CA LEU A 135 40.50 3.67 -8.05
C LEU A 135 41.43 4.58 -8.89
N MET A 136 40.87 5.44 -9.75
CA MET A 136 41.66 6.35 -10.58
C MET A 136 42.32 7.49 -9.78
N ILE A 137 41.66 7.99 -8.73
CA ILE A 137 42.22 9.06 -7.86
C ILE A 137 43.38 8.53 -7.00
N LEU A 138 43.42 7.24 -6.67
CA LEU A 138 44.50 6.65 -5.87
C LEU A 138 45.79 6.38 -6.66
N VAL A 139 45.73 6.19 -7.98
CA VAL A 139 46.93 5.95 -8.82
C VAL A 139 47.70 7.24 -9.10
N ILE A 140 47.04 8.40 -9.18
CA ILE A 140 47.69 9.69 -9.48
C ILE A 140 48.53 10.21 -8.29
N ARG A 141 48.24 9.76 -7.05
CA ARG A 141 48.99 10.15 -5.84
C ARG A 141 50.09 9.18 -5.40
N GLY A 142 50.32 8.09 -6.15
CA GLY A 142 51.27 7.04 -5.79
C GLY A 142 52.60 7.03 -6.55
N LEU A 143 52.91 8.04 -7.37
CA LEU A 143 54.14 8.09 -8.19
C LEU A 143 55.04 9.30 -7.91
N ASN A 144 54.99 9.83 -6.69
CA ASN A 144 55.97 10.82 -6.23
C ASN A 144 56.41 10.50 -4.81
N TYR A 145 57.09 9.36 -4.67
CA TYR A 145 58.19 9.12 -3.72
C TYR A 145 59.01 7.92 -4.19
#